data_AF-A0A2T6V6A4-F1
#
_entry.id   AF-A0A2T6V6A4-F1
#
_cell.length_a   1.000
_cell.length_b   1.000
_cell.length_c   1.000
_cell.angle_alpha   90.00
_cell.angle_beta   90.00
_cell.angle_gamma   90.00
#
_symmetry.space_group_name_H-M   'P 1'
#
loop_
_entity.id
_entity.type
_entity.pdbx_description
1 polymer ?
#
loop_
_entity_poly.entity_id
_entity_poly.type
_entity_poly.pdbx_seq_one_letter_code
_entity_poly.pdbx_strand_id
1 'polypeptide(L)' 'KQIISYAQDIFNLFSSIPAEQYKYLEKAYLKIPNAGQTPTNPYRQVVNLNQEVQTIKNNVSYYGNRVDAALSVAR' A
#
# COMPACT_ATOMS: atom_id res chain seq x y z
N LYS A 1 12.27 0.34 16.28
CA LYS A 1 11.79 -0.92 15.65
C LYS A 1 10.27 -0.96 15.47
N GLN A 2 9.45 -0.58 16.46
CA GLN A 2 7.98 -0.66 16.38
C GLN A 2 7.38 -0.04 15.11
N ILE A 3 7.83 1.15 14.70
CA ILE A 3 7.32 1.83 13.50
C ILE A 3 7.54 1.00 12.22
N ILE A 4 8.72 0.37 12.09
CA ILE A 4 9.01 -0.51 10.94
C ILE A 4 8.13 -1.77 10.99
N SER A 5 7.85 -2.29 12.19
CA SER A 5 6.91 -3.41 12.37
C SER A 5 5.51 -3.04 11.89
N TYR A 6 4.98 -1.87 12.29
CA TYR A 6 3.67 -1.43 11.83
C TYR A 6 3.62 -1.19 10.32
N ALA A 7 4.69 -0.67 9.73
CA ALA A 7 4.78 -0.54 8.27
C ALA A 7 4.77 -1.92 7.58
N GLN A 8 5.44 -2.92 8.15
CA GLN A 8 5.37 -4.31 7.68
C GLN A 8 3.94 -4.87 7.78
N ASP A 9 3.26 -4.62 8.88
CA ASP A 9 1.88 -5.07 9.09
C ASP A 9 0.92 -4.44 8.08
N ILE A 10 1.06 -3.15 7.78
CA ILE A 10 0.29 -2.46 6.74
C ILE A 10 0.55 -3.09 5.36
N PHE A 11 1.81 -3.35 5.01
CA PHE A 11 2.13 -4.02 3.76
C PHE A 11 1.53 -5.44 3.69
N ASN A 12 1.55 -6.17 4.81
CA ASN A 12 0.96 -7.50 4.91
C ASN A 12 -0.56 -7.45 4.73
N LEU A 13 -1.24 -6.46 5.30
CA LEU A 13 -2.67 -6.25 5.10
C LEU A 13 -3.00 -6.03 3.62
N PHE A 14 -2.25 -5.18 2.92
CA PHE A 14 -2.43 -5.01 1.46
C PHE A 14 -2.14 -6.30 0.68
N SER A 15 -1.08 -7.02 1.06
CA SER A 15 -0.71 -8.29 0.42
C SER A 15 -1.73 -9.42 0.67
N SER A 16 -2.56 -9.29 1.71
CA SER A 16 -3.60 -10.25 2.06
C SER A 16 -4.91 -10.06 1.28
N ILE A 17 -5.06 -8.93 0.57
CA ILE A 17 -6.25 -8.66 -0.24
C ILE A 17 -6.25 -9.64 -1.43
N PRO A 18 -7.35 -10.38 -1.68
CA PRO A 18 -7.45 -11.24 -2.87
C PRO A 18 -7.18 -10.46 -4.16
N ALA A 19 -6.42 -11.04 -5.08
CA ALA A 19 -5.91 -10.35 -6.27
C ALA A 19 -7.02 -9.64 -7.08
N GLU A 20 -8.19 -10.26 -7.24
CA GLU A 20 -9.32 -9.65 -7.97
C GLU A 20 -9.91 -8.44 -7.22
N GLN A 21 -9.96 -8.48 -5.90
CA GLN A 21 -10.42 -7.34 -5.09
C GLN A 21 -9.41 -6.19 -5.13
N TYR A 22 -8.11 -6.52 -5.08
CA TYR A 22 -7.05 -5.52 -5.20
C TYR A 22 -7.03 -4.86 -6.58
N LYS A 23 -7.19 -5.65 -7.65
CA LYS A 23 -7.33 -5.15 -9.03
C LYS A 23 -8.55 -4.26 -9.20
N TYR A 24 -9.67 -4.59 -8.55
CA TYR A 24 -10.85 -3.73 -8.53
C TYR A 24 -10.56 -2.41 -7.82
N LEU A 25 -9.81 -2.43 -6.71
CA LEU A 25 -9.38 -1.23 -6.00
C LEU A 25 -8.48 -0.34 -6.87
N GLU A 26 -7.44 -0.90 -7.50
CA GLU A 26 -6.54 -0.17 -8.43
C GLU A 26 -7.30 0.52 -9.57
N LYS A 27 -8.39 -0.08 -10.03
CA LYS A 27 -9.22 0.43 -11.14
C LYS A 27 -10.47 1.17 -10.69
N ALA A 28 -10.63 1.46 -9.39
CA ALA A 28 -11.86 2.05 -8.86
C ALA A 28 -12.21 3.41 -9.49
N TYR A 29 -11.22 4.16 -9.97
CA TYR A 29 -11.42 5.43 -10.68
C TYR A 29 -12.14 5.26 -12.05
N LEU A 30 -12.20 4.03 -12.58
CA LEU A 30 -12.91 3.68 -13.81
C LEU A 30 -14.37 3.26 -13.54
N LYS A 31 -14.83 3.27 -12.29
CA LYS A 31 -16.21 2.91 -11.94
C LYS A 31 -17.18 3.89 -12.58
N ILE A 32 -18.13 3.35 -13.34
CA ILE A 32 -19.18 4.10 -14.04
C ILE A 32 -20.52 3.80 -13.35
N PRO A 33 -21.37 4.80 -13.06
CA PRO A 33 -22.70 4.53 -12.55
C PRO A 33 -23.58 3.88 -13.64
N ASN A 34 -24.43 2.93 -13.24
CA ASN A 34 -25.33 2.21 -14.17
C ASN A 34 -26.48 3.09 -14.69
N ALA A 35 -26.76 4.21 -14.05
CA ALA A 35 -27.79 5.16 -14.43
C ALA A 35 -27.35 6.58 -14.09
N GLY A 36 -27.87 7.57 -14.84
CA GLY A 36 -27.51 8.97 -14.68
C GLY A 36 -26.26 9.37 -15.46
N GLN A 37 -25.62 10.47 -15.04
CA GLN A 37 -24.46 11.03 -15.72
C GLN A 37 -23.15 10.41 -15.22
N THR A 38 -22.22 10.15 -16.14
CA THR A 38 -20.87 9.71 -15.82
C THR A 38 -20.06 10.85 -15.20
N PRO A 39 -19.48 10.68 -13.99
CA PRO A 39 -18.65 11.70 -13.38
C PRO A 39 -17.39 12.00 -14.22
N THR A 40 -17.04 13.28 -14.38
CA THR A 40 -15.84 13.71 -15.10
C THR A 40 -14.61 13.86 -14.19
N ASN A 41 -14.81 13.83 -12.87
CA ASN A 41 -13.75 13.94 -11.87
C ASN A 41 -13.79 12.77 -10.86
N PRO A 42 -13.55 11.52 -11.29
CA PRO A 42 -13.45 10.38 -10.37
C PRO A 42 -12.21 10.51 -9.48
N TYR A 43 -12.14 9.74 -8.38
CA TYR A 43 -10.98 9.73 -7.50
C TYR A 43 -9.78 9.01 -8.15
N ARG A 44 -8.93 9.78 -8.85
CA ARG A 44 -7.81 9.24 -9.65
C ARG A 44 -6.54 8.96 -8.86
N GLN A 45 -6.45 9.34 -7.57
CA GLN A 45 -5.24 9.10 -6.76
C GLN A 45 -4.90 7.62 -6.64
N VAL A 46 -5.90 6.75 -6.74
CA VAL A 46 -5.73 5.28 -6.66
C VAL A 46 -4.81 4.71 -7.74
N VAL A 47 -4.53 5.43 -8.83
CA VAL A 47 -3.56 4.99 -9.85
C VAL A 47 -2.14 4.84 -9.30
N ASN A 48 -1.81 5.54 -8.21
CA ASN A 48 -0.50 5.47 -7.55
C ASN A 48 -0.46 4.42 -6.44
N LEU A 49 -1.61 3.81 -6.08
CA LEU A 49 -1.74 2.95 -4.89
C LEU A 49 -0.71 1.82 -4.88
N ASN A 50 -0.57 1.10 -5.99
CA ASN A 50 0.35 -0.04 -6.04
C ASN A 50 1.81 0.40 -5.89
N GLN A 51 2.18 1.54 -6.49
CA GLN A 51 3.52 2.09 -6.34
C GLN A 51 3.82 2.47 -4.88
N GLU A 52 2.85 3.05 -4.18
CA GLU A 52 2.97 3.41 -2.77
C GLU A 52 3.06 2.18 -1.87
N VAL A 53 2.24 1.15 -2.12
CA VAL A 53 2.32 -0.14 -1.41
C VAL A 53 3.68 -0.81 -1.59
N GLN A 54 4.23 -0.83 -2.82
CA GLN A 54 5.59 -1.35 -3.05
C GLN A 54 6.67 -0.50 -2.39
N THR A 55 6.44 0.81 -2.25
CA THR A 55 7.37 1.69 -1.53
C THR A 55 7.43 1.34 -0.04
N ILE A 56 6.30 0.96 0.57
CA ILE A 56 6.28 0.46 1.96
C ILE A 56 7.16 -0.80 2.09
N LYS A 57 7.01 -1.77 1.19
CA LYS A 57 7.83 -2.99 1.15
C LYS A 57 9.32 -2.67 1.12
N ASN A 58 9.72 -1.75 0.24
CA ASN A 58 11.11 -1.34 0.06
C ASN A 58 11.66 -0.66 1.32
N ASN A 59 10.89 0.25 1.92
CA ASN A 59 11.26 0.93 3.15
C ASN A 59 11.43 -0.06 4.32
N VAL A 60 10.49 -0.98 4.48
CA VAL A 60 10.55 -2.00 5.54
C VAL A 60 11.79 -2.87 5.40
N SER A 61 12.09 -3.35 4.18
CA SER A 61 13.31 -4.14 3.93
C SER A 61 14.59 -3.33 4.21
N TYR A 62 14.68 -2.11 3.67
CA TYR A 62 15.89 -1.30 3.77
C TYR A 62 16.18 -0.83 5.21
N TYR A 63 15.16 -0.31 5.89
CA TYR A 63 15.32 0.25 7.24
C TYR A 63 15.21 -0.82 8.33
N GLY A 64 14.52 -1.94 8.10
CA GLY A 64 14.45 -3.05 9.05
C GLY A 64 15.84 -3.58 9.42
N ASN A 65 16.66 -3.92 8.41
CA ASN A 65 18.02 -4.41 8.64
C ASN A 65 18.89 -3.41 9.40
N ARG A 66 18.75 -2.11 9.11
CA ARG A 66 19.52 -1.04 9.76
C ARG A 66 19.12 -0.82 11.20
N VAL A 67 17.82 -0.83 11.47
CA VAL A 67 17.29 -0.70 12.83
C VAL A 67 17.68 -1.89 13.69
N ASP A 68 17.76 -3.09 13.10
CA ASP A 68 18.16 -4.30 13.81
C ASP A 68 19.62 -4.27 14.22
N ALA A 69 20.50 -3.87 13.29
CA ALA A 69 21.91 -3.66 13.58
C ALA A 69 22.12 -2.60 14.68
N ALA A 70 21.44 -1.45 14.58
CA ALA A 70 21.55 -0.39 15.57
C ALA A 70 21.03 -0.83 16.95
N LEU A 71 19.92 -1.56 17.00
CA LEU A 71 19.36 -2.08 18.25
C LEU A 71 20.27 -3.13 18.90
N SER A 72 20.98 -3.92 18.09
CA SER A 72 21.96 -4.88 18.60
C SER A 72 23.17 -4.23 19.26
N VAL A 73 23.58 -3.04 18.80
CA VAL A 73 24.67 -2.26 19.41
C VAL A 73 24.21 -1.52 20.66
N ALA A 74 22.96 -1.06 20.67
CA ALA A 74 22.40 -0.27 21.76
C ALA A 74 21.97 -1.09 22.99
N ARG A 75 21.91 -2.42 22.88
CA ARG A 75 21.58 -3.35 23.96
C ARG A 75 22.85 -3.86 24.62
#